data_AF-A0A7S1T6R3-F1
#
_entry.id   AF-A0A7S1T6R3-F1
#
_cell.length_a   1.000
_cell.length_b   1.000
_cell.length_c   1.000
_cell.angle_alpha   90.00
_cell.angle_beta   90.00
_cell.angle_gamma   90.00
#
_symmetry.space_group_name_H-M   'P 1'
#
loop_
_entity.id
_entity.type
_entity.pdbx_description
1 polymer ?
#
loop_
_entity_poly.entity_id
_entity_poly.type
_entity_poly.pdbx_seq_one_letter_code
_entity_poly.pdbx_strand_id
1 'polypeptide(L)'
;RPFSCGERGANSCAQLAACIYGTLGEEGSARRIADLISAQPADNAVVVVAHNGPAGLGDRPFDICGVDWRGGPARSRYASQGDHGDVDLQLAIHAAHEAGTPPCLVLFGHMHSSIRQGGSRRMVAVSRDTPGT
;
A
#
# COMPACT_ATOMS: atom_id res chain seq x y z
N ARG A 1 -8.29 3.82 -3.51
CA ARG A 1 -8.69 2.71 -4.41
C ARG A 1 -9.67 1.81 -3.66
N PRO A 2 -10.99 1.95 -3.84
CA PRO A 2 -11.97 1.18 -3.07
C PRO A 2 -12.00 -0.32 -3.44
N PHE A 3 -11.32 -0.73 -4.50
CA PHE A 3 -11.31 -2.11 -5.00
C PHE A 3 -9.92 -2.76 -5.00
N SER A 4 -8.93 -2.17 -4.31
CA SER A 4 -7.63 -2.83 -4.18
C SER A 4 -7.75 -3.99 -3.20
N CYS A 5 -7.38 -5.19 -3.63
CA CYS A 5 -7.33 -6.38 -2.79
C CYS A 5 -5.93 -6.65 -2.24
N GLY A 6 -5.04 -5.63 -2.26
CA GLY A 6 -3.65 -5.76 -1.86
C GLY A 6 -2.86 -6.66 -2.81
N GLU A 7 -1.59 -6.90 -2.51
CA GLU A 7 -0.68 -7.83 -3.21
C GLU A 7 -0.40 -7.51 -4.69
N ARG A 8 0.79 -7.89 -5.14
CA ARG A 8 1.21 -7.71 -6.53
C ARG A 8 0.33 -8.55 -7.47
N GLY A 9 -0.29 -7.92 -8.46
CA GLY A 9 -1.05 -8.59 -9.52
C GLY A 9 -2.48 -9.01 -9.16
N ALA A 10 -2.97 -8.75 -7.94
CA ALA A 10 -4.34 -9.08 -7.54
C ALA A 10 -5.30 -7.92 -7.86
N ASN A 11 -5.66 -7.76 -9.14
CA ASN A 11 -6.61 -6.74 -9.58
C ASN A 11 -7.89 -7.36 -10.15
N SER A 12 -8.65 -8.07 -9.30
CA SER A 12 -9.94 -8.67 -9.66
C SER A 12 -10.98 -7.65 -10.14
N CYS A 13 -10.74 -6.35 -9.92
CA CYS A 13 -11.61 -5.25 -10.31
C CYS A 13 -10.98 -4.33 -11.37
N ALA A 14 -9.99 -4.80 -12.15
CA ALA A 14 -9.27 -3.98 -13.13
C ALA A 14 -10.20 -3.31 -14.16
N GLN A 15 -11.19 -4.06 -14.66
CA GLN A 15 -12.18 -3.54 -15.61
C GLN A 15 -13.05 -2.45 -15.00
N LEU A 16 -13.51 -2.65 -13.76
CA LEU A 16 -14.30 -1.66 -13.04
C LEU A 16 -13.49 -0.38 -12.75
N ALA A 17 -12.22 -0.54 -12.35
CA ALA A 17 -11.32 0.58 -12.13
C ALA A 17 -11.08 1.38 -13.42
N ALA A 18 -10.95 0.72 -14.56
CA ALA A 18 -10.83 1.37 -15.86
C ALA A 18 -12.09 2.15 -16.21
N CYS A 19 -13.28 1.57 -16.02
CA CYS A 19 -14.56 2.22 -16.31
C CYS A 19 -14.82 3.45 -15.43
N ILE A 20 -14.53 3.38 -14.13
CA ILE A 20 -14.86 4.45 -13.18
C ILE A 20 -13.76 5.52 -13.14
N TYR A 21 -12.49 5.11 -13.16
CA TYR A 21 -11.35 6.00 -12.87
C TYR A 21 -10.45 6.26 -14.08
N GLY A 22 -10.68 5.58 -15.21
CA GLY A 22 -9.82 5.68 -16.40
C GLY A 22 -8.43 5.08 -16.19
N THR A 23 -8.22 4.26 -15.16
CA THR A 23 -6.92 3.66 -14.85
C THR A 23 -6.88 2.22 -15.31
N LEU A 24 -5.93 1.89 -16.18
CA LEU A 24 -5.62 0.51 -16.56
C LEU A 24 -4.36 0.05 -15.84
N GLY A 25 -4.46 -1.07 -15.12
CA GLY A 25 -3.33 -1.68 -14.42
C GLY A 25 -2.84 -0.92 -13.18
N GLU A 26 -1.72 -1.39 -12.65
CA GLU A 26 -1.06 -0.81 -11.47
C GLU A 26 -0.39 0.52 -11.84
N GLU A 27 0.38 0.55 -12.92
CA GLU A 27 1.12 1.75 -13.38
C GLU A 27 0.20 2.93 -13.70
N GLY A 28 -0.90 2.70 -14.44
CA GLY A 28 -1.83 3.75 -14.81
C GLY A 28 -2.52 4.37 -13.59
N SER A 29 -2.74 3.57 -12.55
CA SER A 29 -3.24 4.09 -11.27
C SER A 29 -2.19 4.81 -10.47
N ALA A 30 -0.98 4.25 -10.37
CA ALA A 30 0.13 4.90 -9.67
C ALA A 30 0.35 6.31 -10.23
N ARG A 31 0.38 6.42 -11.55
CA ARG A 31 0.45 7.71 -12.26
C ARG A 31 -0.71 8.61 -11.90
N ARG A 32 -1.95 8.12 -11.95
CA ARG A 32 -3.13 8.94 -11.64
C ARG A 32 -3.13 9.44 -10.19
N ILE A 33 -2.69 8.61 -9.24
CA ILE A 33 -2.56 9.01 -7.84
C ILE A 33 -1.46 10.08 -7.70
N ALA A 34 -0.29 9.86 -8.29
CA ALA A 34 0.81 10.83 -8.27
C ALA A 34 0.40 12.17 -8.91
N ASP A 35 -0.26 12.14 -10.06
CA ASP A 35 -0.76 13.34 -10.74
C ASP A 35 -1.76 14.12 -9.85
N LEU A 36 -2.63 13.42 -9.12
CA LEU A 36 -3.57 14.06 -8.19
C LEU A 36 -2.87 14.69 -6.98
N ILE A 37 -1.81 14.06 -6.46
CA ILE A 37 -0.98 14.61 -5.39
C ILE A 37 -0.27 15.87 -5.88
N SER A 38 0.41 15.80 -7.02
CA SER A 38 1.20 16.90 -7.57
C SER A 38 0.36 18.06 -8.11
N ALA A 39 -0.92 17.82 -8.45
CA ALA A 39 -1.83 18.87 -8.87
C ALA A 39 -2.36 19.73 -7.72
N GLN A 40 -2.08 19.36 -6.46
CA GLN A 40 -2.51 20.17 -5.32
C GLN A 40 -1.66 21.44 -5.21
N PRO A 41 -2.26 22.58 -4.83
CA PRO A 41 -1.54 23.79 -4.45
C PRO A 41 -0.45 23.51 -3.40
N ALA A 42 0.69 24.18 -3.50
CA ALA A 42 1.87 23.93 -2.65
C ALA A 42 1.64 24.24 -1.16
N ASP A 43 0.62 25.05 -0.84
CA ASP A 43 0.19 25.39 0.51
C ASP A 43 -0.78 24.37 1.14
N ASN A 44 -1.26 23.40 0.35
CA ASN A 44 -2.16 22.36 0.84
C ASN A 44 -1.39 21.19 1.45
N ALA A 45 -1.82 20.75 2.64
CA ALA A 45 -1.41 19.45 3.17
C ALA A 45 -2.17 18.32 2.44
N VAL A 46 -1.43 17.42 1.78
CA VAL A 46 -2.03 16.29 1.07
C VAL A 46 -2.12 15.08 1.98
N VAL A 47 -3.34 14.56 2.19
CA VAL A 47 -3.61 13.32 2.91
C VAL A 47 -4.16 12.28 1.94
N VAL A 48 -3.50 11.13 1.87
CA VAL A 48 -3.95 10.00 1.04
C VAL A 48 -4.70 9.01 1.92
N VAL A 49 -5.87 8.57 1.48
CA VAL A 49 -6.65 7.54 2.16
C VAL A 49 -6.81 6.33 1.23
N ALA A 50 -6.40 5.16 1.72
CA ALA A 50 -6.39 3.91 0.97
C ALA A 50 -7.01 2.76 1.77
N HIS A 51 -7.37 1.68 1.07
CA HIS A 51 -7.88 0.49 1.75
C HIS A 51 -6.73 -0.29 2.40
N ASN A 52 -5.67 -0.58 1.64
CA ASN A 52 -4.43 -1.17 2.13
C ASN A 52 -3.30 -0.13 2.18
N GLY A 53 -2.25 -0.43 2.93
CA GLY A 53 -1.03 0.38 2.95
C GLY A 53 -0.20 0.21 1.68
N PRO A 54 0.88 1.00 1.50
CA PRO A 54 1.80 0.80 0.39
C PRO A 54 2.53 -0.54 0.52
N ALA A 55 2.85 -1.15 -0.61
CA ALA A 55 3.78 -2.27 -0.67
C ALA A 55 5.18 -1.89 -0.15
N GLY A 56 5.97 -2.88 0.26
CA GLY A 56 7.28 -2.73 0.90
C GLY A 56 7.24 -2.78 2.44
N LEU A 57 6.06 -2.94 3.04
CA LEU A 57 5.84 -2.92 4.51
C LEU A 57 5.40 -4.27 5.08
N GLY A 58 5.45 -5.35 4.29
CA GLY A 58 4.91 -6.66 4.66
C GLY A 58 5.89 -7.84 4.61
N ASP A 59 7.17 -7.62 4.92
CA ASP A 59 8.20 -8.69 4.89
C ASP A 59 7.86 -9.88 5.81
N ARG A 60 7.32 -9.62 7.00
CA ARG A 60 6.90 -10.63 7.97
C ARG A 60 5.42 -10.52 8.31
N PRO A 61 4.77 -11.62 8.76
CA PRO A 61 3.33 -11.63 9.07
C PRO A 61 2.87 -10.54 10.06
N PHE A 62 3.75 -10.11 10.97
CA PHE A 62 3.46 -9.08 11.97
C PHE A 62 3.88 -7.67 11.55
N ASP A 63 4.51 -7.48 10.39
CA ASP A 63 4.82 -6.15 9.87
C ASP A 63 3.53 -5.47 9.37
N ILE A 64 3.55 -4.15 9.12
CA ILE A 64 2.34 -3.35 8.94
C ILE A 64 1.45 -3.90 7.82
N CYS A 65 2.01 -4.24 6.66
CA CYS A 65 1.31 -4.80 5.51
C CYS A 65 1.50 -6.34 5.38
N GLY A 66 2.03 -7.00 6.42
CA GLY A 66 2.33 -8.44 6.38
C GLY A 66 1.09 -9.33 6.35
N VAL A 67 1.11 -10.36 5.53
CA VAL A 67 0.02 -11.36 5.49
C VAL A 67 0.09 -12.29 6.70
N ASP A 68 -0.97 -12.37 7.52
CA ASP A 68 -1.05 -13.29 8.66
C ASP A 68 -2.08 -14.42 8.50
N TRP A 69 -2.86 -14.44 7.41
CA TRP A 69 -3.95 -15.38 7.19
C TRP A 69 -3.65 -16.49 6.17
N ARG A 70 -2.52 -16.40 5.45
CA ARG A 70 -2.09 -17.45 4.50
C ARG A 70 -1.34 -18.55 5.24
N GLY A 71 -2.11 -19.43 5.88
CA GLY A 71 -1.61 -20.63 6.54
C GLY A 71 -2.73 -21.63 6.79
N GLY A 72 -2.61 -22.82 6.20
CA GLY A 72 -3.48 -23.95 6.51
C GLY A 72 -3.14 -24.59 7.88
N PRO A 73 -3.89 -25.60 8.32
CA PRO A 73 -3.85 -26.14 9.69
C PRO A 73 -2.54 -26.82 10.11
N ALA A 74 -1.53 -26.91 9.25
CA ALA A 74 -0.22 -27.42 9.63
C ALA A 74 0.90 -26.84 8.77
N ARG A 75 1.95 -26.38 9.47
CA ARG A 75 3.36 -26.26 9.06
C ARG A 75 3.87 -24.86 8.69
N SER A 76 4.92 -24.51 9.44
CA SER A 76 5.76 -23.32 9.40
C SER A 76 5.11 -22.03 9.92
N ARG A 77 5.60 -21.60 11.09
CA ARG A 77 5.56 -20.24 11.65
C ARG A 77 6.10 -19.15 10.70
N TYR A 78 6.56 -19.54 9.51
CA TYR A 78 7.01 -18.67 8.42
C TYR A 78 6.24 -18.92 7.11
N ALA A 79 5.14 -19.67 7.08
CA ALA A 79 4.38 -19.93 5.84
C ALA A 79 3.56 -18.72 5.37
N SER A 80 3.19 -17.83 6.28
CA SER A 80 2.49 -16.58 5.96
C SER A 80 3.49 -15.46 5.72
N GLN A 81 4.32 -15.62 4.69
CA GLN A 81 5.19 -14.56 4.16
C GLN A 81 4.49 -13.92 2.97
N GLY A 82 4.47 -12.59 2.92
CA GLY A 82 3.86 -11.86 1.83
C GLY A 82 3.48 -10.45 2.23
N ASP A 83 3.63 -9.55 1.26
CA ASP A 83 3.24 -8.16 1.37
C ASP A 83 1.85 -7.96 0.77
N HIS A 84 0.90 -7.58 1.61
CA HIS A 84 -0.48 -7.27 1.22
C HIS A 84 -0.66 -5.78 0.86
N GLY A 85 0.42 -5.01 0.79
CA GLY A 85 0.37 -3.61 0.40
C GLY A 85 0.09 -3.42 -1.09
N ASP A 86 -0.46 -2.25 -1.39
CA ASP A 86 -0.79 -1.80 -2.74
C ASP A 86 0.48 -1.31 -3.45
N VAL A 87 0.85 -1.98 -4.56
CA VAL A 87 2.05 -1.64 -5.36
C VAL A 87 1.92 -0.27 -6.02
N ASP A 88 0.73 0.07 -6.53
CA ASP A 88 0.52 1.36 -7.18
C ASP A 88 0.57 2.53 -6.19
N LEU A 89 0.13 2.31 -4.94
CA LEU A 89 0.25 3.30 -3.87
C LEU A 89 1.71 3.53 -3.50
N GLN A 90 2.52 2.46 -3.39
CA GLN A 90 3.96 2.57 -3.19
C GLN A 90 4.61 3.41 -4.32
N LEU A 91 4.32 3.07 -5.57
CA LEU A 91 4.86 3.77 -6.75
C LEU A 91 4.42 5.24 -6.81
N ALA A 92 3.16 5.53 -6.46
CA ALA A 92 2.64 6.90 -6.47
C ALA A 92 3.28 7.78 -5.40
N ILE A 93 3.46 7.26 -4.18
CA ILE A 93 4.14 7.97 -3.09
C ILE A 93 5.59 8.23 -3.50
N HIS A 94 6.29 7.23 -4.02
CA HIS A 94 7.66 7.39 -4.51
C HIS A 94 7.75 8.48 -5.59
N ALA A 95 6.88 8.46 -6.59
CA ALA A 95 6.85 9.48 -7.63
C ALA A 95 6.57 10.89 -7.09
N ALA A 96 5.69 11.02 -6.10
CA ALA A 96 5.40 12.29 -5.44
C ALA A 96 6.59 12.80 -4.60
N HIS A 97 7.32 11.90 -3.92
CA HIS A 97 8.57 12.23 -3.23
C HIS A 97 9.62 12.75 -4.21
N GLU A 98 9.86 12.05 -5.32
CA GLU A 98 10.81 12.47 -6.37
C GLU A 98 10.44 13.81 -7.02
N ALA A 99 9.14 14.10 -7.12
CA ALA A 99 8.64 15.38 -7.62
C ALA A 99 8.69 16.53 -6.59
N GLY A 100 9.11 16.26 -5.35
CA GLY A 100 9.17 17.26 -4.27
C GLY A 100 7.81 17.62 -3.66
N THR A 101 6.78 16.82 -3.92
CA THR A 101 5.40 17.02 -3.44
C THR A 101 4.88 15.81 -2.66
N PRO A 102 5.61 15.28 -1.66
CA PRO A 102 5.18 14.09 -0.94
C PRO A 102 3.88 14.33 -0.16
N PRO A 103 2.99 13.33 -0.04
CA PRO A 103 1.86 13.43 0.86
C PRO A 103 2.33 13.56 2.31
N CYS A 104 1.66 14.40 3.10
CA CYS A 104 1.97 14.58 4.51
C CYS A 104 1.59 13.36 5.36
N LEU A 105 0.57 12.61 4.92
CA LEU A 105 0.05 11.44 5.63
C LEU A 105 -0.61 10.46 4.66
N VAL A 106 -0.37 9.17 4.89
CA VAL A 106 -1.09 8.07 4.23
C VAL A 106 -1.84 7.29 5.29
N LEU A 107 -3.17 7.32 5.22
CA LEU A 107 -4.08 6.58 6.08
C LEU A 107 -4.58 5.33 5.35
N PHE A 108 -4.49 4.18 6.01
CA PHE A 108 -4.98 2.92 5.45
C PHE A 108 -5.45 1.95 6.51
N GLY A 109 -6.12 0.89 6.08
CA GLY A 109 -6.71 -0.14 6.94
C GLY A 109 -6.45 -1.54 6.41
N HIS A 110 -7.51 -2.36 6.42
CA HIS A 110 -7.53 -3.79 6.07
C HIS A 110 -6.79 -4.72 7.03
N MET A 111 -5.58 -4.34 7.44
CA MET A 111 -4.69 -5.20 8.22
C MET A 111 -5.20 -5.40 9.66
N HIS A 112 -5.06 -6.64 10.18
CA HIS A 112 -5.48 -6.96 11.54
C HIS A 112 -4.57 -6.32 12.60
N SER A 113 -5.12 -5.71 13.64
CA SER A 113 -4.32 -5.26 14.80
C SER A 113 -3.79 -6.44 15.64
N SER A 114 -4.59 -7.50 15.77
CA SER A 114 -4.20 -8.78 16.39
C SER A 114 -3.89 -9.81 15.32
N ILE A 115 -2.70 -10.41 15.38
CA ILE A 115 -2.24 -11.40 14.41
C ILE A 115 -2.99 -12.71 14.63
N ARG A 116 -3.46 -13.35 13.55
CA ARG A 116 -4.27 -14.59 13.60
C ARG A 116 -3.59 -15.74 14.33
N GLN A 117 -2.26 -15.84 14.25
CA GLN A 117 -1.45 -16.84 14.95
C GLN A 117 -1.04 -16.42 16.37
N GLY A 118 -1.58 -15.31 16.87
CA GLY A 118 -1.28 -14.74 18.18
C GLY A 118 -0.26 -13.60 18.12
N GLY A 119 -0.34 -12.71 19.11
CA GLY A 119 0.47 -11.49 19.19
C GLY A 119 -0.17 -10.28 18.51
N SER A 120 0.55 -9.17 18.51
CA SER A 120 0.10 -7.89 17.98
C SER A 120 0.87 -7.50 16.72
N ARG A 121 0.18 -6.85 15.79
CA ARG A 121 0.81 -6.27 14.60
C ARG A 121 1.70 -5.10 15.01
N ARG A 122 2.85 -4.97 14.35
CA ARG A 122 3.69 -3.79 14.46
C ARG A 122 2.95 -2.63 13.81
N MET A 123 2.63 -1.60 14.61
CA MET A 123 1.93 -0.40 14.14
C MET A 123 2.88 0.74 13.75
N VAL A 124 4.19 0.55 13.94
CA VAL A 124 5.21 1.57 13.66
C VAL A 124 6.32 0.95 12.80
N ALA A 125 6.55 1.52 11.63
CA ALA A 125 7.73 1.27 10.81
C ALA A 125 8.34 2.61 10.45
N VAL A 126 9.66 2.69 10.54
CA VAL A 126 10.40 3.90 10.18
C VAL A 126 11.28 3.53 8.99
N SER A 127 10.91 4.02 7.81
CA SER A 127 11.83 4.08 6.68
C SER A 127 12.72 5.30 6.86
N ARG A 128 14.01 5.15 6.59
CA ARG A 128 14.90 6.30 6.42
C ARG A 128 15.03 6.50 4.92
N ASP A 129 14.37 7.51 4.40
CA ASP A 129 14.67 7.96 3.04
C ASP A 129 16.12 8.45 3.05
N THR A 130 16.96 7.82 2.23
CA THR A 130 18.29 8.36 1.96
C THR A 130 18.09 9.34 0.82
N PRO A 131 18.31 10.65 1.00
CA PRO A 131 18.15 11.58 -0.11
C PRO A 131 19.17 11.23 -1.20
N GLY A 132 18.71 10.80 -2.38
CA GLY A 132 19.53 10.72 -3.60
C GLY A 132 20.02 9.33 -4.06
N THR A 133 19.21 8.27 -3.97
CA THR A 133 19.41 7.04 -4.77
C THR A 133 18.13 6.69 -5.51
#